data_AF-A0AAW0VVP1-F1
#
_entry.id   AF-A0AAW0VVP1-F1
#
_cell.length_a   1.000
_cell.length_b   1.000
_cell.length_c   1.000
_cell.angle_alpha   90.00
_cell.angle_beta   90.00
_cell.angle_gamma   90.00
#
_symmetry.space_group_name_H-M   'P 1'
#
loop_
_entity.id
_entity.type
_entity.pdbx_description
1 polymer ?
#
loop_
_entity_poly.entity_id
_entity_poly.type
_entity_poly.pdbx_seq_one_letter_code
_entity_poly.pdbx_strand_id
1 'polypeptide(L)'
;TMARVLSTRYRNKEQQRQGILPPQGGSPTRHWTNGGINYKVDDKLSTLSRYWTIDRSLVRKRERSGGSYTHIKRTLRERGQLFEDTEFVATSKSLYLNKKPHLTPIVWMRPHEVCARPKFIADGATRFDVEQGELGDTWLVQAVSTLTLTPKFLDRVVPPDQAFDHTYCGIFRFRFWHFGEWVEVIIDDRLPTFKGRLVY
;
A
#
# COMPACT_ATOMS: atom_id res chain seq x y z
N THR A 1 9.97 -5.62 -5.94
CA THR A 1 8.67 -6.17 -6.37
C THR A 1 7.50 -5.31 -5.94
N MET A 2 6.33 -5.46 -6.57
CA MET A 2 5.09 -4.73 -6.25
C MET A 2 4.66 -4.80 -4.78
N ALA A 3 4.89 -5.94 -4.11
CA ALA A 3 4.65 -6.10 -2.68
C ALA A 3 5.38 -5.03 -1.84
N ARG A 4 6.55 -4.59 -2.28
CA ARG A 4 7.34 -3.55 -1.59
C ARG A 4 6.88 -2.14 -1.89
N VAL A 5 6.44 -1.87 -3.12
CA VAL A 5 5.71 -0.64 -3.45
C VAL A 5 4.48 -0.49 -2.54
N LEU A 6 3.77 -1.58 -2.28
CA LEU A 6 2.64 -1.61 -1.35
C LEU A 6 3.07 -1.42 0.11
N SER A 7 4.18 -2.02 0.54
CA SER A 7 4.79 -1.80 1.86
C SER A 7 5.11 -0.33 2.09
N THR A 8 5.77 0.31 1.13
CA THR A 8 6.15 1.72 1.21
C THR A 8 4.92 2.62 1.19
N ARG A 9 3.92 2.32 0.36
CA ARG A 9 2.63 3.02 0.37
C ARG A 9 1.94 2.91 1.74
N TYR A 10 1.92 1.72 2.32
CA TYR A 10 1.32 1.49 3.64
C TYR A 10 2.06 2.25 4.74
N ARG A 11 3.40 2.14 4.78
CA ARG A 11 4.27 2.86 5.73
C ARG A 11 4.10 4.39 5.61
N ASN A 12 4.06 4.93 4.40
CA ASN A 12 3.90 6.35 4.18
C ASN A 12 2.52 6.83 4.64
N LYS A 13 1.45 6.06 4.38
CA LYS A 13 0.10 6.38 4.89
C LYS A 13 0.05 6.41 6.42
N GLU A 14 0.73 5.47 7.10
CA GLU A 14 0.82 5.46 8.57
C GLU A 14 1.60 6.66 9.13
N GLN A 15 2.75 7.02 8.52
CA GLN A 15 3.58 8.14 9.00
C GLN A 15 2.96 9.52 8.73
N GLN A 16 2.27 9.70 7.60
CA GLN A 16 1.53 10.95 7.32
C GLN A 16 0.37 11.18 8.30
N ARG A 17 -0.23 10.10 8.84
CA ARG A 17 -1.29 10.15 9.84
C ARG A 17 -0.76 10.44 11.25
N GLN A 18 0.45 9.98 11.58
CA GLN A 18 1.11 10.28 12.86
C GLN A 18 1.63 11.73 12.97
N GLY A 19 1.80 12.44 11.85
CA GLY A 19 2.20 13.85 11.82
C GLY A 19 1.09 14.87 12.11
N ILE A 20 -0.16 14.43 12.33
CA ILE A 20 -1.30 15.30 12.64
C ILE A 20 -1.52 15.27 14.16
N LEU A 21 -0.63 15.92 14.92
CA LEU A 21 -0.91 16.31 16.30
C LEU A 21 -1.58 17.69 16.29
N PRO A 22 -2.66 17.93 17.06
CA PRO A 22 -3.23 19.27 17.16
C PRO A 22 -2.22 20.23 17.80
N PRO A 23 -2.28 21.54 17.48
CA PRO A 23 -1.32 22.50 18.01
C PRO A 23 -1.40 22.56 19.54
N GLN A 24 -0.23 22.58 20.17
CA GLN A 24 -0.06 22.80 21.61
C GLN A 24 -0.55 24.22 21.96
N GLY A 25 -1.82 24.32 22.37
CA GLY A 25 -2.39 25.51 22.99
C GLY A 25 -1.97 25.58 24.45
N GLY A 26 -1.41 26.72 24.85
CA GLY A 26 -0.83 26.94 26.17
C GLY A 26 -1.76 26.70 27.36
N SER A 27 -1.14 26.37 28.48
CA SER A 27 -1.74 26.19 29.79
C SER A 27 -2.55 27.41 30.23
N PRO A 28 -3.71 27.19 30.87
CA PRO A 28 -3.95 27.89 32.12
C PRO A 28 -4.22 26.89 33.25
N THR A 29 -3.56 27.16 34.36
CA THR A 29 -3.76 26.61 35.70
C THR A 29 -5.24 26.42 36.03
N ARG A 30 -5.62 25.23 36.52
CA ARG A 30 -6.79 25.08 37.40
C ARG A 30 -6.52 24.15 38.58
N HIS A 31 -6.87 24.72 39.74
CA HIS A 31 -6.84 24.20 41.09
C HIS A 31 -7.58 22.87 41.27
N TRP A 32 -7.06 22.05 42.19
CA TRP A 32 -7.76 20.90 42.75
C TRP A 32 -8.84 21.35 43.73
N THR A 33 -10.09 21.00 43.49
CA THR A 33 -11.14 20.92 44.51
C THR A 33 -11.97 19.65 44.32
N ASN A 34 -12.14 18.92 45.43
CA ASN A 34 -13.03 17.78 45.56
C ASN A 34 -14.50 18.23 45.44
N GLY A 35 -15.31 17.44 44.73
CA GLY A 35 -16.77 17.43 44.91
C GLY A 35 -17.58 17.48 43.62
N GLY A 36 -18.09 16.30 43.21
CA GLY A 36 -19.32 16.12 42.44
C GLY A 36 -19.32 16.59 40.98
N ILE A 37 -19.53 15.65 40.04
CA ILE A 37 -20.54 15.69 38.95
C ILE A 37 -20.28 14.54 37.96
N ASN A 38 -21.35 13.77 37.74
CA ASN A 38 -21.68 12.83 36.67
C ASN A 38 -20.55 12.23 35.81
N TYR A 39 -20.36 10.91 35.95
CA TYR A 39 -19.82 10.07 34.90
C TYR A 39 -20.69 10.20 33.63
N LYS A 40 -20.24 10.99 32.65
CA LYS A 40 -20.75 10.87 31.27
C LYS A 40 -20.31 9.51 30.74
N VAL A 41 -21.25 8.71 30.25
CA VAL A 41 -21.06 7.32 29.81
C VAL A 41 -20.39 7.22 28.42
N ASP A 42 -19.72 8.28 27.94
CA ASP A 42 -19.26 8.37 26.55
C ASP A 42 -17.76 8.12 26.33
N ASP A 43 -17.06 7.49 27.28
CA ASP A 43 -15.67 7.02 27.10
C ASP A 43 -15.57 5.50 26.89
N LYS A 44 -16.56 4.87 26.24
CA LYS A 44 -16.49 3.45 25.83
C LYS A 44 -16.10 3.21 24.38
N LEU A 45 -15.72 4.24 23.62
CA LEU A 45 -15.14 4.02 22.30
C LEU A 45 -13.62 4.11 22.42
N SER A 46 -13.00 2.94 22.59
CA SER A 46 -11.56 2.73 22.49
C SER A 46 -11.00 3.56 21.31
N THR A 47 -9.83 4.16 21.47
CA THR A 47 -9.12 4.88 20.39
C THR A 47 -9.04 4.02 19.11
N LEU A 48 -8.99 2.69 19.26
CA LEU A 48 -9.09 1.72 18.17
C LEU A 48 -10.46 1.72 17.46
N SER A 49 -11.57 1.84 18.20
CA SER A 49 -12.92 1.94 17.64
C SER A 49 -13.15 3.25 16.88
N ARG A 50 -12.55 4.35 17.34
CA ARG A 50 -12.54 5.63 16.60
C ARG A 50 -11.70 5.53 15.33
N TYR A 51 -10.53 4.91 15.41
CA TYR A 51 -9.67 4.63 14.25
C TYR A 51 -10.39 3.76 13.21
N TRP A 52 -11.06 2.71 13.67
CA TRP A 52 -11.84 1.78 12.85
C TRP A 52 -12.97 2.47 12.08
N THR A 53 -13.74 3.31 12.75
CA THR A 53 -14.88 4.00 12.14
C THR A 53 -14.43 4.96 11.02
N ILE A 54 -13.30 5.66 11.23
CA ILE A 54 -12.72 6.56 10.22
C ILE A 54 -12.17 5.78 9.03
N ASP A 55 -11.38 4.72 9.25
CA ASP A 55 -10.77 3.97 8.15
C ASP A 55 -11.84 3.25 7.31
N ARG A 56 -12.88 2.71 7.95
CA ARG A 56 -14.05 2.12 7.28
C ARG A 56 -14.81 3.14 6.43
N SER A 57 -14.92 4.38 6.90
CA SER A 57 -15.54 5.46 6.10
C SER A 57 -14.71 5.81 4.86
N LEU A 58 -13.38 5.73 4.95
CA LEU A 58 -12.46 6.01 3.84
C LEU A 58 -12.41 4.85 2.84
N VAL A 59 -12.42 3.59 3.30
CA VAL A 59 -12.55 2.40 2.45
C VAL A 59 -13.88 2.43 1.69
N ARG A 60 -14.99 2.71 2.39
CA ARG A 60 -16.32 2.82 1.79
C ARG A 60 -16.47 4.03 0.88
N LYS A 61 -15.74 5.13 1.16
CA LYS A 61 -15.62 6.27 0.23
C LYS A 61 -14.84 5.87 -1.01
N ARG A 62 -13.77 5.08 -0.87
CA ARG A 62 -12.92 4.59 -1.98
C ARG A 62 -13.68 3.66 -2.92
N GLU A 63 -14.51 2.75 -2.41
CA GLU A 63 -15.43 1.94 -3.23
C GLU A 63 -16.47 2.80 -3.98
N ARG A 64 -16.81 3.97 -3.44
CA ARG A 64 -17.77 4.91 -4.04
C ARG A 64 -17.14 5.91 -5.01
N SER A 65 -15.84 6.22 -4.86
CA SER A 65 -15.14 7.24 -5.66
C SER A 65 -14.12 6.69 -6.65
N GLY A 66 -13.65 5.45 -6.48
CA GLY A 66 -12.80 4.73 -7.43
C GLY A 66 -13.54 3.49 -7.91
N GLY A 67 -13.79 3.38 -9.21
CA GLY A 67 -14.47 2.22 -9.78
C GLY A 67 -13.76 0.91 -9.40
N SER A 68 -14.51 -0.19 -9.35
CA SER A 68 -13.93 -1.54 -9.15
C SER A 68 -12.75 -1.78 -10.10
N TYR A 69 -11.74 -2.54 -9.67
CA TYR A 69 -10.56 -2.90 -10.49
C TYR A 69 -10.94 -3.28 -11.93
N THR A 70 -12.00 -4.06 -12.10
CA THR A 70 -12.49 -4.51 -13.41
C THR A 70 -13.00 -3.35 -14.28
N HIS A 71 -13.67 -2.37 -13.68
CA HIS A 71 -14.15 -1.18 -14.36
C HIS A 71 -12.98 -0.27 -14.78
N ILE A 72 -12.03 -0.01 -13.89
CA ILE A 72 -10.83 0.79 -14.21
C ILE A 72 -10.04 0.11 -15.34
N LYS A 73 -9.78 -1.19 -15.21
CA LYS A 73 -9.07 -1.98 -16.23
C LYS A 73 -9.76 -1.91 -17.58
N ARG A 74 -11.10 -2.04 -17.63
CA ARG A 74 -11.89 -1.93 -18.87
C ARG A 74 -11.73 -0.55 -19.52
N THR A 75 -11.96 0.52 -18.77
CA THR A 75 -11.88 1.90 -19.27
C THR A 75 -10.49 2.23 -19.82
N LEU A 76 -9.42 1.79 -19.15
CA LEU A 76 -8.05 1.96 -19.61
C LEU A 76 -7.79 1.24 -20.93
N ARG A 77 -8.27 0.00 -21.05
CA ARG A 77 -8.15 -0.79 -22.28
C ARG A 77 -8.88 -0.14 -23.44
N GLU A 78 -10.10 0.33 -23.24
CA GLU A 78 -10.89 1.04 -24.26
C GLU A 78 -10.19 2.31 -24.75
N ARG A 79 -9.44 2.98 -23.86
CA ARG A 79 -8.67 4.20 -24.19
C ARG A 79 -7.26 3.93 -24.70
N GLY A 80 -6.78 2.68 -24.67
CA GLY A 80 -5.38 2.36 -24.97
C GLY A 80 -4.38 3.02 -24.02
N GLN A 81 -4.76 3.25 -22.77
CA GLN A 81 -3.95 3.95 -21.77
C GLN A 81 -3.41 2.99 -20.70
N LEU A 82 -2.22 3.31 -20.18
CA LEU A 82 -1.67 2.63 -19.01
C LEU A 82 -2.13 3.33 -17.73
N PHE A 83 -2.40 2.56 -16.69
CA PHE A 83 -2.74 3.10 -15.38
C PHE A 83 -1.57 3.87 -14.76
N GLU A 84 -1.91 4.96 -14.09
CA GLU A 84 -1.01 5.73 -13.26
C GLU A 84 -1.67 5.96 -11.89
N ASP A 85 -1.01 5.55 -10.82
CA ASP A 85 -1.54 5.72 -9.47
C ASP A 85 -1.29 7.17 -9.00
N THR A 86 -2.38 7.95 -8.93
CA THR A 86 -2.33 9.34 -8.47
C THR A 86 -2.14 9.47 -6.95
N GLU A 87 -2.45 8.42 -6.17
CA GLU A 87 -2.20 8.39 -4.73
C GLU A 87 -0.77 7.95 -4.40
N PHE A 88 -0.08 7.30 -5.34
CA PHE A 88 1.28 6.79 -5.17
C PHE A 88 2.12 7.10 -6.41
N VAL A 89 2.40 8.39 -6.60
CA VAL A 89 3.10 8.88 -7.80
C VAL A 89 4.52 8.33 -7.86
N ALA A 90 4.99 7.95 -9.03
CA ALA A 90 6.35 7.43 -9.29
C ALA A 90 7.45 8.51 -9.12
N THR A 91 7.65 8.98 -7.89
CA THR A 91 8.63 10.01 -7.53
C THR A 91 9.40 9.60 -6.28
N SER A 92 10.53 10.26 -6.02
CA SER A 92 11.35 10.01 -4.83
C SER A 92 10.57 10.16 -3.51
N LYS A 93 9.53 11.01 -3.47
CA LYS A 93 8.67 11.22 -2.29
C LYS A 93 7.88 9.96 -1.92
N SER A 94 7.57 9.11 -2.90
CA SER A 94 6.88 7.84 -2.68
C SER A 94 7.80 6.76 -2.13
N LEU A 95 9.12 6.94 -2.24
CA LEU A 95 10.11 5.99 -1.74
C LEU A 95 10.61 6.33 -0.34
N TYR A 96 10.79 7.63 -0.05
CA TYR A 96 11.40 8.08 1.20
C TYR A 96 10.76 9.39 1.67
N LEU A 97 10.36 9.44 2.94
CA LEU A 97 9.87 10.65 3.59
C LEU A 97 11.02 11.60 3.96
N ASN A 98 12.11 11.06 4.54
CA ASN A 98 13.12 11.90 5.20
C ASN A 98 14.58 11.65 4.77
N LYS A 99 14.94 10.49 4.21
CA LYS A 99 16.33 10.18 3.82
C LYS A 99 16.42 9.76 2.35
N LYS A 100 17.22 10.49 1.58
CA LYS A 100 17.54 10.12 0.20
C LYS A 100 18.42 8.86 0.21
N PRO A 101 18.15 7.86 -0.65
CA PRO A 101 18.93 6.64 -0.76
C PRO A 101 20.33 6.97 -1.26
N HIS A 102 21.28 6.08 -0.96
CA HIS A 102 22.62 6.15 -1.54
C HIS A 102 22.63 5.86 -3.04
N LEU A 103 21.60 5.15 -3.54
CA LEU A 103 21.43 4.82 -4.94
C LEU A 103 20.74 5.99 -5.67
N THR A 104 21.51 6.76 -6.43
CA THR A 104 20.99 7.87 -7.25
C THR A 104 21.63 7.89 -8.64
N PRO A 105 20.87 8.16 -9.72
CA PRO A 105 19.44 8.43 -9.74
C PRO A 105 18.59 7.14 -9.67
N ILE A 106 17.49 7.18 -8.93
CA ILE A 106 16.42 6.16 -9.03
C ILE A 106 15.53 6.53 -10.21
N VAL A 107 15.31 5.57 -11.10
CA VAL A 107 14.41 5.71 -12.27
C VAL A 107 13.24 4.76 -12.10
N TRP A 108 12.02 5.26 -12.23
CA TRP A 108 10.83 4.43 -12.19
C TRP A 108 10.58 3.85 -13.58
N MET A 109 10.55 2.53 -13.68
CA MET A 109 10.40 1.81 -14.94
C MET A 109 9.31 0.75 -14.79
N ARG A 110 8.52 0.53 -15.84
CA ARG A 110 7.58 -0.57 -15.95
C ARG A 110 8.34 -1.85 -16.34
N PRO A 111 7.78 -3.05 -16.08
CA PRO A 111 8.49 -4.31 -16.29
C PRO A 111 8.93 -4.54 -17.75
N HIS A 112 8.16 -4.05 -18.72
CA HIS A 112 8.52 -4.14 -20.14
C HIS A 112 9.68 -3.23 -20.55
N GLU A 113 10.00 -2.21 -19.75
CA GLU A 113 11.17 -1.36 -19.94
C GLU A 113 12.43 -2.00 -19.32
N VAL A 114 12.25 -2.94 -18.40
CA VAL A 114 13.34 -3.64 -17.68
C VAL A 114 13.71 -4.96 -18.35
N CYS A 115 12.73 -5.71 -18.86
CA CYS A 115 12.96 -6.99 -19.52
C CYS A 115 11.98 -7.24 -20.68
N ALA A 116 12.40 -8.06 -21.65
CA ALA A 116 11.64 -8.27 -22.89
C ALA A 116 10.34 -9.07 -22.72
N ARG A 117 10.26 -9.93 -21.69
CA ARG A 117 9.14 -10.87 -21.49
C ARG A 117 8.74 -10.90 -20.01
N PRO A 118 8.15 -9.82 -19.46
CA PRO A 118 7.76 -9.79 -18.06
C PRO A 118 6.67 -10.84 -17.80
N LYS A 119 6.77 -11.51 -16.66
CA LYS A 119 5.75 -12.42 -16.13
C LYS A 119 5.32 -11.90 -14.75
N PHE A 120 4.03 -12.02 -14.44
CA PHE A 120 3.52 -11.60 -13.14
C PHE A 120 3.92 -12.60 -12.06
N ILE A 121 3.71 -13.88 -12.34
CA ILE A 121 4.22 -15.02 -11.58
C ILE A 121 4.77 -16.00 -12.62
N ALA A 122 6.02 -16.44 -12.47
CA ALA A 122 6.66 -17.41 -13.37
C ALA A 122 6.62 -18.80 -12.74
N ASP A 123 5.95 -19.76 -13.37
CA ASP A 123 5.96 -21.18 -12.97
C ASP A 123 5.49 -21.44 -11.52
N GLY A 124 4.55 -20.61 -11.04
CA GLY A 124 4.03 -20.62 -9.67
C GLY A 124 4.83 -19.71 -8.74
N ALA A 125 4.20 -19.21 -7.69
CA ALA A 125 4.90 -18.37 -6.72
C ALA A 125 5.62 -19.25 -5.71
N THR A 126 6.93 -19.09 -5.62
CA THR A 126 7.81 -19.83 -4.72
C THR A 126 8.50 -18.88 -3.75
N ARG A 127 9.03 -19.43 -2.66
CA ARG A 127 9.81 -18.65 -1.68
C ARG A 127 11.06 -18.02 -2.28
N PHE A 128 11.56 -18.56 -3.39
CA PHE A 128 12.77 -18.09 -4.08
C PHE A 128 12.50 -16.86 -4.96
N ASP A 129 11.23 -16.56 -5.26
CA ASP A 129 10.83 -15.37 -6.02
C ASP A 129 10.85 -14.08 -5.16
N VAL A 130 11.28 -14.19 -3.90
CA VAL A 130 11.21 -13.13 -2.90
C VAL A 130 12.61 -12.84 -2.36
N GLU A 131 13.30 -11.87 -2.98
CA GLU A 131 14.69 -11.52 -2.63
C GLU A 131 14.77 -10.18 -1.90
N GLN A 132 15.42 -10.12 -0.73
CA GLN A 132 15.62 -8.89 0.04
C GLN A 132 16.29 -7.77 -0.79
N GLY A 133 15.74 -6.55 -0.71
CA GLY A 133 16.31 -5.36 -1.32
C GLY A 133 16.73 -4.33 -0.27
N GLU A 134 16.94 -3.10 -0.71
CA GLU A 134 17.60 -2.05 0.10
C GLU A 134 16.70 -1.38 1.17
N LEU A 135 15.43 -1.75 1.31
CA LEU A 135 14.44 -1.03 2.15
C LEU A 135 14.40 -1.49 3.63
N GLY A 136 15.18 -2.50 3.99
CA GLY A 136 15.18 -3.06 5.36
C GLY A 136 13.82 -3.62 5.80
N ASP A 137 12.99 -4.08 4.86
CA ASP A 137 11.63 -4.56 5.08
C ASP A 137 11.54 -6.09 5.21
N THR A 138 12.58 -6.72 5.78
CA THR A 138 12.70 -8.18 5.91
C THR A 138 11.46 -8.83 6.54
N TRP A 139 10.80 -8.16 7.49
CA TRP A 139 9.56 -8.66 8.11
C TRP A 139 8.45 -8.94 7.07
N LEU A 140 8.31 -8.10 6.04
CA LEU A 140 7.32 -8.28 5.00
C LEU A 140 7.75 -9.36 4.01
N VAL A 141 9.02 -9.32 3.62
CA VAL A 141 9.64 -10.28 2.70
C VAL A 141 9.44 -11.70 3.23
N GLN A 142 9.76 -11.94 4.50
CA GLN A 142 9.58 -13.24 5.14
C GLN A 142 8.11 -13.66 5.25
N ALA A 143 7.20 -12.71 5.53
CA ALA A 143 5.77 -13.00 5.53
C ALA A 143 5.27 -13.44 4.15
N VAL A 144 5.69 -12.74 3.08
CA VAL A 144 5.34 -13.09 1.70
C VAL A 144 5.97 -14.42 1.29
N SER A 145 7.24 -14.66 1.58
CA SER A 145 7.92 -15.94 1.34
C SER A 145 7.18 -17.09 2.01
N THR A 146 6.72 -16.91 3.25
CA THR A 146 5.94 -17.92 3.97
C THR A 146 4.58 -18.17 3.31
N LEU A 147 3.90 -17.10 2.86
CA LEU A 147 2.61 -17.22 2.15
C LEU A 147 2.72 -18.04 0.86
N THR A 148 3.86 -18.02 0.17
CA THR A 148 4.07 -18.85 -1.03
C THR A 148 3.98 -20.35 -0.76
N LEU A 149 4.20 -20.80 0.48
CA LEU A 149 4.05 -22.20 0.89
C LEU A 149 2.57 -22.62 1.01
N THR A 150 1.65 -21.66 0.98
CA THR A 150 0.21 -21.87 1.12
C THR A 150 -0.57 -21.22 -0.04
N PRO A 151 -0.63 -21.86 -1.23
CA PRO A 151 -1.19 -21.25 -2.44
C PRO A 151 -2.60 -20.66 -2.26
N LYS A 152 -3.49 -21.36 -1.54
CA LYS A 152 -4.86 -20.87 -1.27
C LYS A 152 -4.90 -19.54 -0.52
N PHE A 153 -3.96 -19.30 0.40
CA PHE A 153 -3.87 -18.01 1.10
C PHE A 153 -3.20 -16.95 0.24
N LEU A 154 -2.20 -17.35 -0.55
CA LEU A 154 -1.56 -16.46 -1.51
C LEU A 154 -2.56 -15.93 -2.54
N ASP A 155 -3.41 -16.78 -3.11
CA ASP A 155 -4.44 -16.37 -4.11
C ASP A 155 -5.42 -15.34 -3.55
N ARG A 156 -5.64 -15.35 -2.23
CA ARG A 156 -6.48 -14.35 -1.56
C ARG A 156 -5.77 -12.99 -1.50
N VAL A 157 -4.45 -12.97 -1.30
CA VAL A 157 -3.64 -11.74 -1.22
C VAL A 157 -3.27 -11.23 -2.62
N VAL A 158 -2.93 -12.14 -3.54
CA VAL A 158 -2.51 -11.90 -4.91
C VAL A 158 -3.49 -12.63 -5.83
N PRO A 159 -4.58 -11.98 -6.28
CA PRO A 159 -5.52 -12.60 -7.20
C PRO A 159 -4.81 -13.11 -8.47
N PRO A 160 -5.06 -14.37 -8.90
CA PRO A 160 -4.34 -14.99 -10.01
C PRO A 160 -4.78 -14.50 -11.40
N ASP A 161 -5.79 -13.64 -11.49
CA ASP A 161 -6.36 -13.12 -12.74
C ASP A 161 -5.58 -11.94 -13.34
N GLN A 162 -4.27 -11.89 -13.10
CA GLN A 162 -3.39 -10.77 -13.42
C GLN A 162 -2.16 -11.27 -14.17
N ALA A 163 -1.87 -10.65 -15.32
CA ALA A 163 -0.77 -11.05 -16.19
C ALA A 163 -0.29 -9.90 -17.08
N PHE A 164 0.89 -10.06 -17.67
CA PHE A 164 1.42 -9.23 -18.75
C PHE A 164 1.02 -9.79 -20.12
N ASP A 165 -0.28 -9.96 -20.34
CA ASP A 165 -0.85 -10.50 -21.58
C ASP A 165 -1.52 -9.39 -22.43
N HIS A 166 -2.31 -9.79 -23.43
CA HIS A 166 -3.09 -8.87 -24.27
C HIS A 166 -4.13 -8.02 -23.52
N THR A 167 -4.37 -8.30 -22.23
CA THR A 167 -5.26 -7.53 -21.35
C THR A 167 -4.52 -6.50 -20.48
N TYR A 168 -3.19 -6.43 -20.61
CA TYR A 168 -2.33 -5.54 -19.86
C TYR A 168 -2.68 -4.06 -20.11
N CYS A 169 -2.79 -3.31 -19.01
CA CYS A 169 -2.87 -1.85 -19.03
C CYS A 169 -2.15 -1.23 -17.82
N GLY A 170 -1.06 -1.85 -17.37
CA GLY A 170 -0.20 -1.31 -16.31
C GLY A 170 -0.86 -1.21 -14.94
N ILE A 171 -1.90 -2.01 -14.67
CA ILE A 171 -2.70 -1.99 -13.44
C ILE A 171 -2.70 -3.36 -12.75
N PHE A 172 -2.44 -3.36 -11.45
CA PHE A 172 -2.46 -4.56 -10.61
C PHE A 172 -3.20 -4.29 -9.31
N ARG A 173 -3.70 -5.36 -8.68
CA ARG A 173 -4.41 -5.34 -7.41
C ARG A 173 -3.87 -6.39 -6.45
N PHE A 174 -3.95 -6.05 -5.18
CA PHE A 174 -3.59 -6.90 -4.05
C PHE A 174 -4.61 -6.71 -2.95
N ARG A 175 -4.78 -7.71 -2.09
CA ARG A 175 -5.71 -7.64 -0.97
C ARG A 175 -4.95 -7.83 0.33
N PHE A 176 -5.16 -6.90 1.25
CA PHE A 176 -4.56 -6.95 2.58
C PHE A 176 -5.66 -7.11 3.63
N TRP A 177 -5.39 -7.91 4.64
CA TRP A 177 -6.24 -7.95 5.82
C TRP A 177 -5.86 -6.79 6.72
N HIS A 178 -6.78 -5.85 6.92
CA HIS A 178 -6.53 -4.64 7.70
C HIS A 178 -7.69 -4.43 8.68
N PHE A 179 -7.37 -4.47 9.98
CA PHE A 179 -8.30 -4.25 11.10
C PHE A 179 -9.62 -5.04 11.05
N GLY A 180 -9.64 -6.24 10.44
CA GLY A 180 -10.83 -7.10 10.42
C GLY A 180 -11.59 -7.10 9.09
N GLU A 181 -11.11 -6.34 8.09
CA GLU A 181 -11.69 -6.33 6.74
C GLU A 181 -10.61 -6.59 5.68
N TRP A 182 -11.03 -7.14 4.54
CA TRP A 182 -10.19 -7.25 3.35
C TRP A 182 -10.21 -5.93 2.60
N VAL A 183 -9.04 -5.32 2.43
CA VAL A 183 -8.87 -4.07 1.69
C VAL A 183 -8.17 -4.36 0.37
N GLU A 184 -8.84 -4.06 -0.74
CA GLU A 184 -8.24 -4.13 -2.08
C GLU A 184 -7.43 -2.86 -2.36
N VAL A 185 -6.19 -3.04 -2.83
CA VAL A 185 -5.25 -1.98 -3.17
C VAL A 185 -4.85 -2.13 -4.62
N ILE A 186 -5.22 -1.13 -5.42
CA ILE A 186 -4.86 -1.02 -6.84
C ILE A 186 -3.60 -0.15 -6.94
N ILE A 187 -2.64 -0.59 -7.75
CA ILE A 187 -1.40 0.14 -8.05
C ILE A 187 -1.09 0.09 -9.54
N ASP A 188 -0.26 1.02 -10.00
CA ASP A 188 0.45 0.84 -11.26
C ASP A 188 1.67 -0.08 -11.09
N ASP A 189 2.30 -0.44 -12.20
CA ASP A 189 3.46 -1.34 -12.24
C ASP A 189 4.80 -0.63 -12.39
N ARG A 190 4.87 0.69 -12.15
CA ARG A 190 6.15 1.38 -12.14
C ARG A 190 6.94 0.95 -10.90
N LEU A 191 8.14 0.43 -11.13
CA LEU A 191 9.04 -0.05 -10.09
C LEU A 191 10.31 0.81 -10.05
N PRO A 192 10.85 1.11 -8.85
CA PRO A 192 12.10 1.85 -8.73
C PRO A 192 13.29 0.99 -9.16
N THR A 193 14.09 1.55 -10.06
CA THR A 193 15.29 0.92 -10.60
C THR A 193 16.54 1.78 -10.40
N PHE A 194 17.69 1.11 -10.35
CA PHE A 194 19.01 1.73 -10.40
C PHE A 194 19.86 0.98 -11.42
N LYS A 195 20.39 1.69 -12.42
CA LYS A 195 21.13 1.09 -13.55
C LYS A 195 20.38 -0.06 -14.23
N GLY A 196 19.06 0.11 -14.42
CA GLY A 196 18.19 -0.88 -15.07
C GLY A 196 17.87 -2.12 -14.22
N ARG A 197 18.26 -2.16 -12.94
CA ARG A 197 17.94 -3.26 -12.02
C ARG A 197 16.97 -2.78 -10.93
N LEU A 198 16.06 -3.67 -10.52
CA LEU A 198 15.14 -3.39 -9.41
C LEU A 198 15.91 -3.10 -8.12
N VAL A 199 15.51 -2.06 -7.40
CA VAL A 199 16.13 -1.66 -6.12
C VAL A 199 15.51 -2.41 -4.94
N TYR A 200 14.23 -2.74 -5.07
CA TYR A 200 13.44 -3.53 -4.13
C TYR A 200 12.62 -4.54 -4.91
#